data_AF-A0A6G7Y2Y6-F1
#
_entry.id   AF-A0A6G7Y2Y6-F1
#
_cell.length_a   1.000
_cell.length_b   1.000
_cell.length_c   1.000
_cell.angle_alpha   90.00
_cell.angle_beta   90.00
_cell.angle_gamma   90.00
#
_symmetry.space_group_name_H-M   'P 1'
#
loop_
_entity.id
_entity.type
_entity.pdbx_description
1 polymer ?
#
loop_
_entity_poly.entity_id
_entity_poly.type
_entity_poly.pdbx_seq_one_letter_code
_entity_poly.pdbx_strand_id
1 'polypeptide(L)'
;MGLWWVYFSVPFGDILHRHRDRLFRFTYPHMLLYFSIAGVGAGLHAAAYQIEGESKLGAPGTIVAIALPSAAFIVLVFILITGLTAHRSLERFHLGEILVMLAVRVLGVALTALGAPLAVGIAVVMLAPWVMVVGYEWQGYRHLNEWIAQDA
;
A
#
# COMPACT_ATOMS: atom_id res chain seq x y z
N MET A 1 9.76 1.21 -2.37
CA MET A 1 9.70 2.58 -2.94
C MET A 1 8.27 3.10 -3.09
N GLY A 2 7.39 2.45 -3.87
CA GLY A 2 6.02 2.97 -4.07
C GLY A 2 5.20 3.20 -2.80
N LEU A 3 5.32 2.33 -1.77
CA LEU A 3 4.62 2.49 -0.49
C LEU A 3 4.94 3.82 0.21
N TRP A 4 6.21 4.26 0.12
CA TRP A 4 6.66 5.52 0.69
C TRP A 4 5.98 6.70 -0.02
N TRP A 5 5.96 6.68 -1.35
CA TRP A 5 5.33 7.74 -2.13
C TRP A 5 3.84 7.86 -1.81
N VAL A 6 3.12 6.74 -1.80
CA VAL A 6 1.69 6.68 -1.42
C VAL A 6 1.43 7.35 -0.06
N TYR A 7 2.30 7.12 0.91
CA TYR A 7 2.17 7.71 2.24
C TYR A 7 2.48 9.22 2.25
N PHE A 8 3.58 9.64 1.64
CA PHE A 8 4.02 11.04 1.68
C PHE A 8 3.26 11.98 0.74
N SER A 9 2.45 11.46 -0.19
CA SER A 9 1.53 12.28 -1.00
C SER A 9 0.43 12.95 -0.17
N VAL A 10 0.19 12.52 1.08
CA VAL A 10 -0.86 13.06 1.95
C VAL A 10 -0.26 14.06 2.96
N PRO A 11 -0.81 15.29 3.07
CA PRO A 11 -0.30 16.29 4.01
C PRO A 11 -0.82 16.05 5.44
N PHE A 12 -0.43 14.93 6.06
CA PHE A 12 -0.91 14.54 7.40
C PHE A 12 -0.67 15.62 8.46
N GLY A 13 0.50 16.28 8.43
CA GLY A 13 0.84 17.34 9.38
C GLY A 13 -0.16 18.49 9.37
N ASP A 14 -0.54 18.96 8.18
CA ASP A 14 -1.49 20.04 7.99
C ASP A 14 -2.91 19.67 8.46
N ILE A 15 -3.32 18.42 8.22
CA ILE A 15 -4.62 17.88 8.69
C ILE A 15 -4.65 17.85 10.23
N LEU A 16 -3.61 17.29 10.85
CA LEU A 16 -3.52 17.13 12.30
C LEU A 16 -3.32 18.46 13.03
N HIS A 17 -2.64 19.43 12.40
CA HIS A 17 -2.48 20.77 12.96
C HIS A 17 -3.82 21.51 13.04
N ARG A 18 -4.69 21.37 12.03
CA ARG A 18 -6.04 21.97 12.00
C ARG A 18 -7.05 21.20 12.87
N HIS A 19 -6.98 19.87 12.88
CA HIS A 19 -7.94 19.00 13.58
C HIS A 19 -7.26 18.11 14.62
N ARG A 20 -6.83 18.74 15.73
CA ARG A 20 -6.13 18.03 16.82
C ARG A 20 -6.99 16.94 17.49
N ASP A 21 -8.32 17.01 17.38
CA ASP A 21 -9.26 15.99 17.85
C ASP A 21 -9.14 14.66 17.08
N ARG A 22 -8.57 14.68 15.87
CA ARG A 22 -8.37 13.50 15.03
C ARG A 22 -7.10 12.72 15.37
N LEU A 23 -6.30 13.19 16.34
CA LEU A 23 -5.02 12.58 16.72
C LEU A 23 -5.15 11.08 17.06
N PHE A 24 -6.15 10.68 17.84
CA PHE A 24 -6.34 9.27 18.18
C PHE A 24 -6.69 8.43 16.94
N ARG A 25 -7.55 8.95 16.06
CA ARG A 25 -7.93 8.30 14.79
C ARG A 25 -6.74 8.15 13.83
N PHE A 26 -5.76 9.04 13.92
CA PHE A 26 -4.49 8.89 13.21
C PHE A 26 -3.59 7.84 13.89
N THR A 27 -3.32 7.98 15.18
CA THR A 27 -2.28 7.20 15.88
C THR A 27 -2.55 5.69 15.90
N TYR A 28 -3.79 5.24 16.15
CA TYR A 28 -4.08 3.80 16.27
C TYR A 28 -3.86 3.03 14.95
N PRO A 29 -4.44 3.42 13.80
CA PRO A 29 -4.13 2.77 12.53
C PRO A 29 -2.68 2.97 12.10
N HIS A 30 -2.01 4.05 12.54
CA HIS A 30 -0.59 4.26 12.28
C HIS A 30 0.30 3.17 12.88
N MET A 31 -0.03 2.69 14.07
CA MET A 31 0.72 1.59 14.67
C MET A 31 0.66 0.34 13.78
N LEU A 32 -0.49 0.05 13.19
CA LEU A 32 -0.65 -1.04 12.23
C LEU A 32 0.14 -0.82 10.94
N LEU A 33 0.33 0.43 10.50
CA LEU A 33 1.22 0.72 9.36
C LEU A 33 2.65 0.26 9.66
N TYR A 34 3.18 0.55 10.85
CA TYR A 34 4.53 0.09 11.22
C TYR A 34 4.63 -1.43 11.23
N PHE A 35 3.63 -2.13 11.76
CA PHE A 35 3.58 -3.60 11.70
C PHE A 35 3.55 -4.12 10.26
N SER A 36 2.82 -3.47 9.36
CA SER A 36 2.77 -3.86 7.95
C SER A 36 4.11 -3.65 7.23
N ILE A 37 4.84 -2.57 7.53
CA ILE A 37 6.19 -2.32 7.01
C ILE A 37 7.16 -3.40 7.51
N ALA A 38 7.12 -3.70 8.81
CA ALA A 38 7.92 -4.79 9.39
C ALA A 38 7.58 -6.13 8.73
N GLY A 39 6.31 -6.39 8.45
CA GLY A 39 5.85 -7.57 7.71
C GLY A 39 6.41 -7.65 6.29
N VAL A 40 6.47 -6.54 5.55
CA VAL A 40 7.13 -6.49 4.23
C VAL A 40 8.61 -6.85 4.36
N GLY A 41 9.30 -6.31 5.37
CA GLY A 41 10.70 -6.65 5.66
C GLY A 41 10.89 -8.15 5.97
N ALA A 42 10.02 -8.73 6.79
CA ALA A 42 10.02 -10.16 7.07
C ALA A 42 9.77 -11.01 5.82
N GLY A 43 8.86 -10.59 4.94
CA GLY A 43 8.63 -11.25 3.64
C GLY A 43 9.86 -11.21 2.72
N LEU A 44 10.59 -10.09 2.69
CA LEU A 44 11.84 -9.97 1.94
C LEU A 44 12.94 -10.86 2.54
N HIS A 45 13.00 -10.96 3.87
CA HIS A 45 13.91 -11.89 4.55
C HIS A 45 13.59 -13.34 4.20
N ALA A 46 12.29 -13.71 4.12
CA ALA A 46 11.87 -15.01 3.63
C ALA A 46 12.25 -15.27 2.17
N ALA A 47 12.32 -14.21 1.34
CA ALA A 47 12.81 -14.33 -0.03
C ALA A 47 14.32 -14.61 -0.10
N ALA A 48 15.12 -14.00 0.78
CA ALA A 48 16.54 -14.31 0.90
C ALA A 48 16.74 -15.79 1.25
N TYR A 49 16.05 -16.29 2.29
CA TYR A 49 16.11 -17.72 2.63
C TYR A 49 15.64 -18.64 1.50
N GLN A 50 14.69 -18.20 0.66
CA GLN A 50 14.26 -19.00 -0.48
C GLN A 50 15.36 -19.11 -1.55
N ILE A 51 16.12 -18.03 -1.76
CA ILE A 51 17.24 -18.01 -2.71
C ILE A 51 18.40 -18.86 -2.16
N GLU A 52 18.63 -18.82 -0.85
CA GLU A 52 19.65 -19.61 -0.16
C GLU A 52 19.29 -21.11 -0.04
N GLY A 53 18.03 -21.48 -0.33
CA GLY A 53 17.56 -22.87 -0.20
C GLY A 53 17.18 -23.28 1.23
N GLU A 54 17.18 -22.34 2.18
CA GLU A 54 16.91 -22.55 3.60
C GLU A 54 15.45 -22.26 3.99
N SER A 55 14.62 -21.84 3.03
CA SER A 55 13.22 -21.53 3.26
C SER A 55 12.33 -22.77 3.28
N LYS A 56 11.38 -22.81 4.22
CA LYS A 56 10.27 -23.77 4.20
C LYS A 56 9.13 -23.35 3.25
N LEU A 57 9.16 -22.11 2.76
CA LEU A 57 8.18 -21.58 1.81
C LEU A 57 8.64 -21.84 0.38
N GLY A 58 7.76 -22.37 -0.47
CA GLY A 58 7.98 -22.35 -1.91
C GLY A 58 7.86 -20.93 -2.49
N ALA A 59 8.34 -20.73 -3.72
CA ALA A 59 8.36 -19.42 -4.37
C ALA A 59 7.00 -18.67 -4.33
N PRO A 60 5.84 -19.30 -4.60
CA PRO A 60 4.55 -18.60 -4.50
C PRO A 60 4.23 -18.14 -3.07
N GLY A 61 4.58 -18.97 -2.06
CA GLY A 61 4.40 -18.64 -0.65
C GLY A 61 5.25 -17.45 -0.23
N THR A 62 6.49 -17.38 -0.72
CA THR A 62 7.37 -16.22 -0.51
C THR A 62 6.79 -14.95 -1.12
N ILE A 63 6.22 -15.01 -2.33
CA ILE A 63 5.55 -13.85 -2.93
C ILE A 63 4.36 -13.40 -2.08
N VAL A 64 3.54 -14.33 -1.58
CA VAL A 64 2.40 -14.01 -0.70
C VAL A 64 2.88 -13.35 0.60
N ALA A 65 3.98 -13.82 1.19
CA ALA A 65 4.56 -13.26 2.41
C ALA A 65 4.98 -11.77 2.26
N ILE A 66 5.28 -11.32 1.04
CA ILE A 66 5.57 -9.91 0.73
C ILE A 66 4.29 -9.17 0.34
N ALA A 67 3.46 -9.80 -0.50
CA ALA A 67 2.27 -9.18 -1.07
C ALA A 67 1.23 -8.82 0.01
N LEU A 68 1.02 -9.69 1.00
CA LEU A 68 -0.02 -9.51 2.01
C LEU A 68 0.26 -8.33 2.97
N PRO A 69 1.45 -8.20 3.59
CA PRO A 69 1.77 -7.02 4.40
C PRO A 69 1.77 -5.72 3.58
N SER A 70 2.25 -5.77 2.32
CA SER A 70 2.21 -4.60 1.45
C SER A 70 0.78 -4.17 1.08
N ALA A 71 -0.14 -5.12 0.94
CA ALA A 71 -1.56 -4.84 0.69
C ALA A 71 -2.21 -4.23 1.94
N ALA A 72 -1.89 -4.79 3.12
CA ALA A 72 -2.35 -4.25 4.40
C ALA A 72 -1.89 -2.80 4.59
N PHE A 73 -0.64 -2.47 4.24
CA PHE A 73 -0.13 -1.10 4.28
C PHE A 73 -1.03 -0.14 3.48
N ILE A 74 -1.34 -0.49 2.22
CA ILE A 74 -2.15 0.37 1.34
C ILE A 74 -3.57 0.54 1.88
N VAL A 75 -4.19 -0.54 2.34
CA VAL A 75 -5.53 -0.49 2.95
C VAL A 75 -5.54 0.40 4.19
N LEU A 76 -4.51 0.31 5.04
CA LEU A 76 -4.39 1.15 6.23
C LEU A 76 -4.20 2.63 5.88
N VAL A 77 -3.43 2.96 4.83
CA VAL A 77 -3.33 4.33 4.33
C VAL A 77 -4.70 4.85 3.89
N PHE A 78 -5.50 4.04 3.18
CA PHE A 78 -6.86 4.43 2.81
C PHE A 78 -7.78 4.66 4.00
N ILE A 79 -7.72 3.77 5.00
CA ILE A 79 -8.47 3.92 6.25
C ILE A 79 -8.08 5.22 6.95
N LEU A 80 -6.79 5.56 6.96
CA LEU A 80 -6.31 6.81 7.55
C LEU A 80 -6.83 8.03 6.77
N ILE A 81 -6.69 8.06 5.45
CA ILE A 81 -7.16 9.18 4.63
C ILE A 81 -8.66 9.38 4.83
N THR A 82 -9.46 8.33 4.64
CA THR A 82 -10.93 8.41 4.74
C THR A 82 -11.40 8.76 6.16
N GLY A 83 -10.77 8.17 7.19
CA GLY A 83 -11.07 8.45 8.59
C GLY A 83 -10.68 9.86 9.04
N LEU A 84 -9.68 10.45 8.39
CA LEU A 84 -9.21 11.80 8.68
C LEU A 84 -9.94 12.88 7.88
N THR A 85 -10.40 12.62 6.66
CA THR A 85 -11.02 13.66 5.80
C THR A 85 -12.55 13.58 5.74
N ALA A 86 -13.17 12.54 6.30
CA ALA A 86 -14.64 12.32 6.28
C ALA A 86 -15.29 12.34 4.88
N HIS A 87 -14.50 12.30 3.81
CA HIS A 87 -14.96 12.43 2.43
C HIS A 87 -15.23 11.05 1.81
N ARG A 88 -16.51 10.74 1.56
CA ARG A 88 -16.95 9.50 0.88
C ARG A 88 -16.72 9.50 -0.64
N SER A 89 -16.35 10.63 -1.25
CA SER A 89 -16.09 10.72 -2.72
C SER A 89 -14.91 9.85 -3.18
N LEU A 90 -14.09 9.40 -2.23
CA LEU A 90 -13.00 8.44 -2.43
C LEU A 90 -13.50 6.99 -2.67
N GLU A 91 -14.75 6.64 -2.33
CA GLU A 91 -15.23 5.24 -2.30
C GLU A 91 -15.32 4.54 -3.68
N ARG A 92 -15.71 5.23 -4.76
CA ARG A 92 -15.85 4.59 -6.09
C ARG A 92 -14.54 4.48 -6.86
N PHE A 93 -13.62 5.42 -6.63
CA PHE A 93 -12.33 5.48 -7.31
C PHE A 93 -11.38 4.40 -6.81
N HIS A 94 -11.37 4.14 -5.50
CA HIS A 94 -10.49 3.15 -4.91
C HIS A 94 -10.85 1.71 -5.24
N LEU A 95 -12.11 1.41 -5.59
CA LEU A 95 -12.49 0.07 -6.00
C LEU A 95 -11.73 -0.40 -7.25
N GLY A 96 -11.59 0.46 -8.25
CA GLY A 96 -10.80 0.16 -9.45
C GLY A 96 -9.31 -0.04 -9.14
N GLU A 97 -8.73 0.87 -8.36
CA GLU A 97 -7.32 0.80 -7.95
C GLU A 97 -7.03 -0.46 -7.11
N ILE A 98 -7.90 -0.79 -6.16
CA ILE A 98 -7.81 -1.99 -5.33
C ILE A 98 -7.89 -3.26 -6.19
N LEU A 99 -8.81 -3.31 -7.16
CA LEU A 99 -8.92 -4.45 -8.07
C LEU A 99 -7.67 -4.62 -8.93
N VAL A 100 -7.14 -3.54 -9.50
CA VAL A 100 -5.90 -3.59 -10.30
C VAL A 100 -4.72 -4.02 -9.41
N MET A 101 -4.61 -3.46 -8.20
CA MET A 101 -3.59 -3.82 -7.23
C MET A 101 -3.66 -5.28 -6.78
N LEU A 102 -4.87 -5.82 -6.63
CA LEU A 102 -5.08 -7.22 -6.33
C LEU A 102 -4.71 -8.09 -7.53
N ALA A 103 -5.12 -7.71 -8.73
CA ALA A 103 -4.81 -8.41 -9.97
C ALA A 103 -3.29 -8.50 -10.21
N VAL A 104 -2.56 -7.40 -10.03
CA VAL A 104 -1.09 -7.37 -10.14
C VAL A 104 -0.44 -8.32 -9.12
N ARG A 105 -0.94 -8.37 -7.89
CA ARG A 105 -0.43 -9.29 -6.87
C ARG A 105 -0.71 -10.75 -7.19
N VAL A 106 -1.94 -11.05 -7.60
CA VAL A 106 -2.35 -12.39 -8.05
C VAL A 106 -1.51 -12.83 -9.24
N LEU A 107 -1.24 -11.93 -10.18
CA LEU A 107 -0.36 -12.19 -11.33
C LEU A 107 1.06 -12.55 -10.88
N GLY A 108 1.64 -11.80 -9.94
CA GLY A 108 2.98 -12.11 -9.41
C GLY A 108 3.04 -13.50 -8.77
N VAL A 109 2.03 -13.87 -7.98
CA VAL A 109 1.91 -15.21 -7.39
C VAL A 109 1.76 -16.28 -8.48
N ALA A 110 0.85 -16.07 -9.43
CA ALA A 110 0.56 -17.02 -10.52
C ALA A 110 1.79 -17.27 -11.39
N LEU A 111 2.55 -16.23 -11.76
CA LEU A 111 3.77 -16.37 -12.54
C LEU A 111 4.79 -17.27 -11.82
N THR A 112 5.01 -17.07 -10.52
CA THR A 112 5.92 -17.93 -9.75
C THR A 112 5.38 -19.35 -9.57
N ALA A 113 4.07 -19.53 -9.48
CA ALA A 113 3.45 -20.85 -9.42
C ALA A 113 3.61 -21.63 -10.75
N LEU A 114 3.71 -20.91 -11.86
CA LEU A 114 3.97 -21.46 -13.20
C LEU A 114 5.48 -21.65 -13.49
N GLY A 115 6.35 -21.44 -12.49
CA GLY A 115 7.79 -21.67 -12.61
C GLY A 115 8.62 -20.46 -13.03
N ALA A 116 8.02 -19.25 -13.07
CA ALA A 116 8.81 -18.04 -13.28
C ALA A 116 9.78 -17.80 -12.10
N PRO A 117 10.95 -17.17 -12.35
CA PRO A 117 11.89 -16.86 -11.28
C PRO A 117 11.27 -16.02 -10.16
N LEU A 118 11.67 -16.26 -8.91
CA LEU A 118 11.19 -15.52 -7.75
C LEU A 118 11.33 -13.99 -7.92
N ALA A 119 12.45 -13.55 -8.52
CA ALA A 119 12.69 -12.14 -8.82
C ALA A 119 11.60 -11.51 -9.70
N VAL A 120 11.04 -12.26 -10.65
CA VAL A 120 9.94 -11.79 -11.51
C VAL A 120 8.67 -11.60 -10.68
N GLY A 121 8.34 -12.55 -9.81
CA GLY A 121 7.20 -12.43 -8.90
C GLY A 121 7.31 -11.22 -7.97
N ILE A 122 8.50 -10.99 -7.40
CA ILE A 122 8.77 -9.83 -6.54
C ILE A 122 8.61 -8.53 -7.35
N ALA A 123 9.22 -8.46 -8.53
CA ALA A 123 9.14 -7.27 -9.39
C ALA A 123 7.68 -6.92 -9.72
N VAL A 124 6.87 -7.91 -10.11
CA VAL A 124 5.45 -7.73 -10.41
C VAL A 124 4.67 -7.25 -9.18
N VAL A 125 4.84 -7.88 -8.01
CA VAL A 125 4.18 -7.43 -6.78
C VAL A 125 4.58 -6.00 -6.40
N MET A 126 5.84 -5.62 -6.62
CA MET A 126 6.33 -4.27 -6.34
C MET A 126 5.76 -3.19 -7.27
N LEU A 127 5.15 -3.56 -8.41
CA LEU A 127 4.43 -2.61 -9.27
C LEU A 127 3.09 -2.17 -8.68
N ALA A 128 2.51 -2.97 -7.79
CA ALA A 128 1.17 -2.70 -7.28
C ALA A 128 1.01 -1.33 -6.57
N PRO A 129 1.93 -0.86 -5.68
CA PRO A 129 1.81 0.48 -5.13
C PRO A 129 1.99 1.60 -6.17
N TRP A 130 2.60 1.35 -7.33
CA TRP A 130 2.71 2.37 -8.38
C TRP A 130 1.39 2.66 -9.08
N VAL A 131 0.45 1.70 -9.06
CA VAL A 131 -0.92 1.92 -9.53
C VAL A 131 -1.55 3.09 -8.76
N MET A 132 -1.35 3.12 -7.44
CA MET A 132 -1.80 4.21 -6.57
C MET A 132 -1.07 5.52 -6.84
N VAL A 133 0.25 5.47 -7.05
CA VAL A 133 1.04 6.66 -7.36
C VAL A 133 0.54 7.33 -8.64
N VAL A 134 0.38 6.55 -9.70
CA VAL A 134 -0.09 7.05 -11.00
C VAL A 134 -1.54 7.54 -10.91
N GLY A 135 -2.42 6.81 -10.20
CA GLY A 135 -3.80 7.26 -9.97
C GLY A 135 -3.86 8.61 -9.23
N TYR A 136 -3.02 8.76 -8.21
CA TYR A 136 -2.92 10.00 -7.45
C TYR A 136 -2.28 11.15 -8.26
N GLU A 137 -1.24 10.90 -9.05
CA GLU A 137 -0.61 11.93 -9.88
C GLU A 137 -1.51 12.40 -11.03
N TRP A 138 -2.29 11.48 -11.63
CA TRP A 138 -3.17 11.79 -12.74
C TRP A 138 -4.42 12.59 -12.32
N GLN A 139 -4.95 12.35 -11.11
CA GLN A 139 -6.25 12.90 -10.68
C GLN A 139 -6.26 13.61 -9.32
N GLY A 140 -5.24 13.41 -8.48
CA GLY A 140 -5.15 13.89 -7.10
C GLY A 140 -4.75 15.35 -6.95
N TYR A 141 -3.94 15.91 -7.86
CA TYR A 141 -3.54 17.33 -7.79
C TYR A 141 -4.73 18.31 -7.79
N ARG A 142 -5.81 17.97 -8.51
CA ARG A 142 -7.02 18.82 -8.59
C ARG A 142 -7.87 18.71 -7.33
N HIS A 143 -8.09 17.50 -6.82
CA HIS A 143 -8.94 17.27 -5.65
C HIS A 143 -8.27 17.70 -4.32
N LEU A 144 -6.94 17.59 -4.20
CA LEU A 144 -6.23 18.02 -2.98
C LEU A 144 -6.20 19.55 -2.84
N ASN A 145 -6.01 20.27 -3.96
CA ASN A 145 -6.06 21.73 -3.96
C ASN A 145 -7.48 22.26 -3.74
N GLU A 146 -8.50 21.59 -4.31
CA GLU A 146 -9.90 21.88 -4.02
C GLU A 146 -10.24 21.60 -2.54
N TRP A 147 -9.64 20.57 -1.92
CA TRP A 147 -9.79 20.25 -0.49
C TRP A 147 -9.18 21.32 0.43
N ILE A 148 -7.94 21.79 0.17
CA ILE A 148 -7.33 22.89 0.96
C ILE A 148 -8.15 24.18 0.82
N ALA A 149 -8.75 24.42 -0.35
CA ALA A 149 -9.54 25.61 -0.62
C ALA A 149 -10.96 25.59 -0.03
N GLN A 150 -11.54 24.40 0.22
CA GLN A 150 -12.88 24.24 0.79
C GLN A 150 -12.88 24.14 2.33
N ASP A 151 -11.76 23.73 2.94
CA ASP A 151 -11.55 23.71 4.41
C ASP A 151 -10.91 25.02 4.96
N ALA A 152 -10.87 26.09 4.14
CA ALA A 152 -10.41 27.44 4.50
C ALA A 152 -11.58 28.42 4.70
#